data_AF-A0A356IWX7-F1
#
_entry.id   AF-A0A356IWX7-F1
#
_cell.length_a   1.000
_cell.length_b   1.000
_cell.length_c   1.000
_cell.angle_alpha   90.00
_cell.angle_beta   90.00
_cell.angle_gamma   90.00
#
_symmetry.space_group_name_H-M   'P 1'
#
loop_
_entity.id
_entity.type
_entity.pdbx_description
1 polymer ?
#
loop_
_entity_poly.entity_id
_entity_poly.type
_entity_poly.pdbx_seq_one_letter_code
_entity_poly.pdbx_strand_id
1 'polypeptide(L)'
;MTVDTSRNDVVLIASAAGGVDIEETAQKDPQAIKKYYLEGNQQLVGKKWQSFIESVFDDPHYQVKGAEIFRGLIKVFFAYDCSLAEINPLVIDDKG
;
A
#
# COMPACT_ATOMS: atom_id res chain seq x y z
N MET A 1 3.59 -2.87 -4.05
CA MET A 1 4.94 -2.62 -3.50
C MET A 1 5.95 -2.75 -4.61
N THR A 2 6.90 -1.84 -4.68
CA THR A 2 7.97 -1.83 -5.68
C THR A 2 9.24 -1.18 -5.10
N VAL A 3 10.34 -1.22 -5.84
CA VAL A 3 11.59 -0.50 -5.52
C VAL A 3 11.55 0.89 -6.16
N ASP A 4 11.67 1.94 -5.35
CA ASP A 4 11.87 3.30 -5.85
C ASP A 4 13.37 3.58 -5.98
N THR A 5 13.89 3.52 -7.20
CA THR A 5 15.32 3.74 -7.50
C THR A 5 15.76 5.18 -7.29
N SER A 6 14.85 6.15 -7.30
CA SER A 6 15.18 7.55 -7.03
C SER A 6 15.50 7.79 -5.56
N ARG A 7 14.91 6.98 -4.67
CA ARG A 7 15.10 7.02 -3.22
C ARG A 7 15.93 5.86 -2.67
N ASN A 8 16.23 4.87 -3.49
CA ASN A 8 16.89 3.63 -3.10
C ASN A 8 16.17 2.95 -1.92
N ASP A 9 14.84 2.89 -1.98
CA ASP A 9 13.99 2.36 -0.91
C ASP A 9 12.80 1.58 -1.47
N VAL A 10 12.24 0.70 -0.66
CA VAL A 10 11.02 -0.04 -0.99
C VAL A 10 9.82 0.82 -0.63
N VAL A 11 8.86 0.92 -1.56
CA VAL A 11 7.66 1.72 -1.39
C VAL A 11 6.40 0.86 -1.51
N LEU A 12 5.52 0.97 -0.51
CA LEU A 12 4.14 0.55 -0.58
C LEU A 12 3.32 1.68 -1.21
N ILE A 13 2.58 1.34 -2.26
CA ILE A 13 1.70 2.25 -2.99
C ILE A 13 0.28 1.73 -2.81
N ALA A 14 -0.65 2.61 -2.43
CA ALA A 14 -2.06 2.30 -2.29
C ALA A 14 -2.92 3.47 -2.77
N SER A 15 -4.14 3.17 -3.20
CA SER A 15 -5.14 4.18 -3.56
C SER A 15 -6.51 3.74 -3.08
N ALA A 16 -7.32 4.70 -2.61
CA ALA A 16 -8.73 4.48 -2.31
C ALA A 16 -9.59 4.36 -3.59
N ALA A 17 -9.04 4.73 -4.75
CA ALA A 17 -9.68 4.54 -6.05
C ALA A 17 -9.56 3.07 -6.51
N GLY A 18 -10.35 2.19 -5.91
CA GLY A 18 -10.40 0.78 -6.31
C GLY A 18 -10.99 0.60 -7.72
N GLY A 19 -10.48 -0.39 -8.46
CA GLY A 19 -11.06 -0.82 -9.75
C GLY A 19 -10.64 -0.01 -10.99
N VAL A 20 -9.67 0.89 -10.86
CA VAL A 20 -9.06 1.65 -11.97
C VAL A 20 -7.56 1.38 -12.00
N ASP A 21 -6.96 1.45 -13.18
CA ASP A 21 -5.52 1.27 -13.33
C ASP A 21 -4.74 2.32 -12.52
N ILE A 22 -3.65 1.91 -11.87
CA ILE A 22 -2.93 2.79 -10.95
C ILE A 22 -2.17 3.87 -11.72
N GLU A 23 -1.71 3.56 -12.93
CA GLU A 23 -1.11 4.51 -13.86
C GLU A 23 -2.12 5.57 -14.32
N GLU A 24 -3.35 5.17 -14.64
CA GLU A 24 -4.42 6.09 -15.03
C GLU A 24 -4.82 7.00 -13.87
N THR A 25 -4.93 6.41 -12.67
CA THR A 25 -5.20 7.16 -11.44
C THR A 25 -4.10 8.18 -11.17
N ALA A 26 -2.83 7.81 -11.31
CA ALA A 26 -1.71 8.72 -11.12
C ALA A 26 -1.70 9.89 -12.11
N GLN A 27 -2.23 9.72 -13.33
CA GLN A 27 -2.34 10.80 -14.31
C GLN A 27 -3.51 11.75 -14.01
N LYS A 28 -4.65 11.21 -13.59
CA LYS A 28 -5.88 11.98 -13.36
C LYS A 28 -5.93 12.64 -11.98
N ASP A 29 -5.53 11.90 -10.96
CA ASP A 29 -5.49 12.35 -9.57
C ASP A 29 -4.23 11.80 -8.87
N PRO A 30 -3.09 12.49 -9.01
CA PRO A 30 -1.87 12.13 -8.29
C PRO A 30 -2.05 12.07 -6.77
N GLN A 31 -3.03 12.79 -6.18
CA GLN A 31 -3.27 12.79 -4.74
C GLN A 31 -4.00 11.54 -4.25
N ALA A 32 -4.69 10.82 -5.14
CA ALA A 32 -5.28 9.52 -4.83
C ALA A 32 -4.20 8.45 -4.59
N ILE A 33 -2.95 8.68 -5.00
CA ILE A 33 -1.83 7.78 -4.78
C ILE A 33 -1.15 8.07 -3.44
N LYS A 34 -1.27 7.14 -2.51
CA LYS A 34 -0.60 7.18 -1.21
C LYS A 34 0.67 6.34 -1.27
N LYS A 35 1.77 6.88 -0.74
CA LYS A 35 3.08 6.20 -0.70
C LYS A 35 3.56 6.07 0.75
N TYR A 36 3.97 4.86 1.12
CA TYR A 36 4.66 4.57 2.37
C TYR A 36 6.03 3.95 2.08
N TYR A 37 7.08 4.69 2.38
CA TYR A 37 8.46 4.22 2.27
C TYR A 37 8.86 3.44 3.52
N LEU A 38 9.49 2.28 3.34
CA LEU A 38 9.89 1.40 4.43
C LEU A 38 11.08 1.93 5.22
N GLU A 39 11.92 2.80 4.64
CA GLU A 39 13.08 3.41 5.28
C GLU A 39 14.01 2.36 5.92
N GLY A 40 14.20 1.24 5.20
CA GLY A 40 15.00 0.10 5.67
C GLY A 40 14.36 -0.76 6.76
N ASN A 41 13.11 -0.47 7.17
CA ASN A 41 12.37 -1.26 8.13
C ASN A 41 11.18 -1.98 7.49
N GLN A 42 11.12 -3.31 7.65
CA GLN A 42 10.02 -4.13 7.15
C GLN A 42 8.76 -4.08 8.05
N GLN A 43 8.67 -3.11 8.95
CA GLN A 43 7.56 -2.96 9.90
C GLN A 43 6.69 -1.74 9.58
N LEU A 44 5.38 -1.93 9.75
CA LEU A 44 4.35 -0.92 9.62
C LEU A 44 4.02 -0.35 11.01
N VAL A 45 4.74 0.68 11.44
CA VAL A 45 4.68 1.20 12.81
C VAL A 45 4.76 2.73 12.88
N GLY A 46 4.30 3.29 13.99
CA GLY A 46 4.43 4.70 14.31
C GLY A 46 3.44 5.62 13.59
N LYS A 47 3.59 6.93 13.80
CA LYS A 47 2.66 7.95 13.28
C LYS A 47 2.58 7.98 11.76
N LYS A 48 3.71 7.75 11.07
CA LYS A 48 3.77 7.69 9.61
C LYS A 48 2.88 6.59 9.05
N TRP A 49 2.91 5.41 9.68
CA TRP A 49 2.04 4.30 9.32
C TRP A 49 0.58 4.66 9.57
N GLN A 50 0.27 5.22 10.73
CA GLN A 50 -1.08 5.61 11.11
C GLN A 50 -1.68 6.59 10.08
N SER A 51 -0.96 7.67 9.75
CA SER A 51 -1.44 8.64 8.75
C SER A 51 -1.56 8.04 7.34
N PHE A 52 -0.72 7.06 6.98
CA PHE A 52 -0.83 6.38 5.70
C PHE A 52 -2.11 5.53 5.65
N ILE A 53 -2.35 4.67 6.64
CA ILE A 53 -3.48 3.75 6.60
C ILE A 53 -4.82 4.50 6.68
N GLU A 54 -4.90 5.57 7.48
CA GLU A 54 -6.06 6.49 7.54
C GLU A 54 -6.31 7.19 6.21
N SER A 55 -5.28 7.42 5.38
CA SER A 55 -5.44 8.03 4.06
C SER A 55 -5.87 7.04 2.96
N VAL A 56 -5.90 5.75 3.27
CA VAL A 56 -6.29 4.66 2.35
C VAL A 56 -7.67 4.11 2.72
N PHE A 57 -7.96 3.97 4.02
CA PHE A 57 -9.23 3.47 4.54
C PHE A 57 -9.80 4.42 5.58
N ASP A 58 -11.04 4.87 5.36
CA ASP A 58 -11.75 5.73 6.30
C ASP A 58 -12.25 4.97 7.54
N ASP A 59 -12.61 3.69 7.38
CA ASP A 59 -13.13 2.85 8.47
C ASP A 59 -11.99 2.16 9.26
N PRO A 60 -11.90 2.34 10.59
CA PRO A 60 -10.92 1.67 11.44
C PRO A 60 -10.88 0.14 11.32
N HIS A 61 -12.02 -0.50 11.04
CA HIS A 61 -12.09 -1.95 10.82
C HIS A 61 -11.28 -2.37 9.59
N TYR A 62 -11.43 -1.63 8.48
CA TYR A 62 -10.67 -1.88 7.26
C TYR A 62 -9.21 -1.43 7.38
N GLN A 63 -8.89 -0.45 8.21
CA GLN A 63 -7.50 -0.10 8.52
C GLN A 63 -6.75 -1.28 9.15
N VAL A 64 -7.39 -1.98 10.10
CA VAL A 64 -6.79 -3.16 10.76
C VAL A 64 -6.59 -4.30 9.76
N LYS A 65 -7.62 -4.66 8.99
CA LYS A 65 -7.52 -5.72 7.98
C LYS A 65 -6.53 -5.39 6.87
N GLY A 66 -6.56 -4.16 6.37
CA GLY A 66 -5.61 -3.66 5.38
C GLY A 66 -4.17 -3.75 5.88
N ALA A 67 -3.92 -3.40 7.15
CA ALA A 67 -2.60 -3.55 7.76
C ALA A 67 -2.10 -5.00 7.75
N GLU A 68 -2.97 -5.99 7.99
CA GLU A 68 -2.60 -7.41 7.92
C GLU A 68 -2.21 -7.82 6.49
N ILE A 69 -2.99 -7.39 5.50
CA ILE A 69 -2.69 -7.65 4.07
C ILE A 69 -1.37 -7.01 3.67
N PHE A 70 -1.14 -5.75 4.05
CA PHE A 70 0.10 -5.04 3.72
C PHE A 70 1.32 -5.67 4.40
N ARG A 71 1.22 -6.16 5.64
CA ARG A 71 2.29 -6.95 6.28
C ARG A 71 2.56 -8.24 5.52
N GLY A 72 1.52 -8.93 5.05
CA GLY A 72 1.65 -10.12 4.21
C GLY A 72 2.37 -9.80 2.89
N LEU A 73 2.01 -8.70 2.24
CA LEU A 73 2.63 -8.23 1.01
C LEU A 73 4.12 -7.91 1.21
N ILE A 74 4.47 -7.21 2.30
CA ILE A 74 5.88 -6.96 2.68
C ILE A 74 6.62 -8.28 2.84
N LYS A 75 6.05 -9.22 3.59
CA LYS A 75 6.67 -10.54 3.81
C LYS A 75 6.93 -11.28 2.49
N VAL A 76 5.94 -11.32 1.59
CA VAL A 76 6.11 -11.97 0.27
C VAL A 76 7.17 -11.25 -0.57
N PHE A 77 7.12 -9.92 -0.62
CA PHE A 77 8.03 -9.10 -1.41
C PHE A 77 9.50 -9.38 -1.06
N PHE A 78 9.83 -9.45 0.23
CA PHE A 78 11.19 -9.76 0.67
C PHE A 78 11.53 -11.26 0.66
N ALA A 79 10.56 -12.14 0.93
CA ALA A 79 10.84 -13.59 0.98
C ALA A 79 11.15 -14.21 -0.38
N TYR A 80 10.67 -13.59 -1.47
CA TYR A 80 10.83 -14.08 -2.83
C TYR A 80 11.61 -13.12 -3.74
N ASP A 81 12.34 -12.15 -3.16
CA ASP A 81 13.13 -11.16 -3.90
C ASP A 81 12.36 -10.49 -5.05
N CYS A 82 11.10 -10.09 -4.78
CA CYS A 82 10.22 -9.54 -5.80
C CYS A 82 10.72 -8.16 -6.26
N SER A 83 10.62 -7.88 -7.57
CA SER A 83 10.76 -6.52 -8.11
C SER A 83 9.47 -5.71 -7.95
N LEU A 84 8.32 -6.39 -8.03
CA LEU A 84 6.98 -5.84 -7.89
C LEU A 84 6.09 -6.90 -7.21
N ALA A 85 5.27 -6.47 -6.26
CA ALA A 85 4.17 -7.28 -5.72
C ALA A 85 2.93 -6.40 -5.58
N GLU A 86 1.82 -6.80 -6.20
CA GLU A 86 0.62 -5.99 -6.30
C GLU A 86 -0.66 -6.80 -6.01
N ILE A 87 -1.67 -6.10 -5.53
CA ILE A 87 -3.03 -6.61 -5.38
C ILE A 87 -3.91 -5.59 -6.08
N ASN A 88 -4.49 -5.98 -7.23
CA ASN A 88 -5.39 -5.13 -7.99
C ASN A 88 -6.51 -5.98 -8.63
N PRO A 89 -7.77 -5.89 -8.17
CA PRO A 89 -8.25 -5.04 -7.07
C PRO A 89 -8.04 -5.64 -5.69
N LEU A 90 -7.91 -4.79 -4.67
CA LEU A 90 -8.15 -5.15 -3.26
C LEU A 90 -9.60 -4.79 -2.93
N VAL A 91 -10.46 -5.80 -2.77
CA VAL A 91 -11.92 -5.62 -2.67
C VAL A 91 -12.40 -5.82 -1.24
N ILE A 92 -13.33 -4.96 -0.80
CA ILE A 92 -14.17 -5.18 0.37
C ILE A 92 -15.43 -5.87 -0.14
N ASP A 93 -15.69 -7.10 0.32
CA ASP A 93 -16.90 -7.84 -0.06
C ASP A 93 -18.08 -7.54 0.88
N ASP A 94 -19.26 -8.05 0.53
CA ASP A 94 -20.49 -7.82 1.30
C ASP A 94 -20.46 -8.39 2.73
N LYS A 95 -19.46 -9.23 3.05
CA LYS A 95 -19.28 -9.81 4.39
C LYS A 95 -18.31 -8.98 5.24
N GLY A 96 -17.60 -8.04 4.62
CA GLY A 96 -16.63 -7.15 5.25
C GLY A 96 -15.34 -7.86 5.59
#